data_AF-A0A932WYD6-F1
#
_entry.id   AF-A0A932WYD6-F1
#
_cell.length_a   1.000
_cell.length_b   1.000
_cell.length_c   1.000
_cell.angle_alpha   90.00
_cell.angle_beta   90.00
_cell.angle_gamma   90.00
#
_symmetry.space_group_name_H-M   'P 1'
#
loop_
_entity.id
_entity.type
_entity.pdbx_description
1 polymer ?
#
loop_
_entity_poly.entity_id
_entity_poly.type
_entity_poly.pdbx_seq_one_letter_code
_entity_poly.pdbx_strand_id
1 'polypeptide(L)'
;MVILMFSTSVVKSQTAQLRKPAQPKLVVGLVIDQMRWDYLYRFNDLYTNDGFKRLLQQGFSCENTLIPYVPTYTAPGHTCIYTGSVPAIHGIVGNNWFDRTQNANMYCTEDSTVTTVGSNTKAGKMSPGNLWTTTITDELRLSNNFKSRVVGIALKDRGAILPAGHSANAAYWYDDKAGKWITSSHYIKQLPAWLDSFNAKALPDVYMQQDWNTLLPIEKYDLSSADNKPYEGNIKGENTPTFPHKLSLIGNDKYEAFKTTPFANTYTFDLAKATIQNEKLGATNGITDFLAVSISSTDYIGHTFGPNSIEAEDTYLRLDRDIASFLQYLDGTIGKGNYLLFLTADHGVAHVP
;
A
#
# COMPACT_ATOMS: atom_id res chain seq x y z
N MET A 1 -48.29 58.93 -37.87
CA MET A 1 -48.43 57.78 -36.94
C MET A 1 -47.27 56.84 -37.22
N VAL A 2 -46.20 56.92 -36.44
CA VAL A 2 -44.99 56.11 -36.63
C VAL A 2 -45.12 54.89 -35.72
N ILE A 3 -45.19 53.70 -36.31
CA ILE A 3 -45.26 52.43 -35.58
C ILE A 3 -43.82 51.96 -35.37
N LEU A 4 -43.31 52.09 -34.14
CA LEU A 4 -42.08 51.41 -33.72
C LEU A 4 -42.40 49.96 -33.38
N MET A 5 -41.89 49.02 -34.16
CA MET A 5 -41.84 47.61 -33.79
C MET A 5 -40.59 47.35 -32.94
N PHE A 6 -40.78 47.00 -31.67
CA PHE A 6 -39.72 46.47 -30.83
C PHE A 6 -39.64 44.94 -31.04
N SER A 7 -38.57 44.47 -31.69
CA SER A 7 -38.24 43.04 -31.73
C SER A 7 -37.60 42.64 -30.40
N THR A 8 -38.33 41.88 -29.57
CA THR A 8 -37.77 41.26 -28.37
C THR A 8 -36.95 40.03 -28.77
N SER A 9 -35.65 40.22 -28.98
CA SER A 9 -34.71 39.11 -29.07
C SER A 9 -34.57 38.45 -27.70
N VAL A 10 -35.24 37.31 -27.51
CA VAL A 10 -35.06 36.45 -26.34
C VAL A 10 -33.64 35.88 -26.41
N VAL A 11 -32.72 36.47 -25.65
CA VAL A 11 -31.40 35.88 -25.41
C VAL A 11 -31.63 34.62 -24.58
N LYS A 12 -31.60 33.45 -25.22
CA LYS A 12 -31.46 32.17 -24.50
C LYS A 12 -30.09 32.20 -23.83
N SER A 13 -30.08 32.55 -22.54
CA SER A 13 -28.93 32.27 -21.67
C SER A 13 -28.61 30.79 -21.82
N GLN A 14 -27.43 30.47 -22.37
CA GLN A 14 -26.87 29.13 -22.24
C GLN A 14 -26.60 28.94 -20.75
N THR A 15 -27.54 28.28 -20.06
CA THR A 15 -27.22 27.64 -18.80
C THR A 15 -26.22 26.53 -19.14
N ALA A 16 -24.93 26.89 -19.11
CA ALA A 16 -23.86 25.91 -19.03
C ALA A 16 -24.14 25.13 -17.74
N GLN A 17 -24.81 24.00 -17.89
CA GLN A 17 -25.03 23.08 -16.80
C GLN A 17 -23.63 22.70 -16.35
N LEU A 18 -23.24 23.16 -15.16
CA LEU A 18 -21.98 22.80 -14.52
C LEU A 18 -21.98 21.27 -14.44
N ARG A 19 -21.41 20.62 -15.46
CA ARG A 19 -21.21 19.18 -15.47
C ARG A 19 -20.17 18.94 -14.39
N LYS A 20 -20.63 18.51 -13.22
CA LYS A 20 -19.74 18.01 -12.18
C LYS A 20 -18.81 17.00 -12.87
N PRO A 21 -17.48 17.19 -12.80
CA PRO A 21 -16.55 16.27 -13.43
C PRO A 21 -16.90 14.84 -13.03
N ALA A 22 -16.83 13.90 -13.98
CA ALA A 22 -17.04 12.50 -13.66
C ALA A 22 -16.03 12.09 -12.58
N GLN A 23 -16.53 11.68 -11.42
CA GLN A 23 -15.69 11.22 -10.32
C GLN A 23 -15.46 9.70 -10.49
N PRO A 24 -14.25 9.20 -10.20
CA PRO A 24 -14.03 7.76 -10.18
C PRO A 24 -14.91 7.13 -9.09
N LYS A 25 -15.37 5.90 -9.32
CA LYS A 25 -16.06 5.09 -8.31
C LYS A 25 -15.11 4.65 -7.20
N LEU A 26 -13.85 4.39 -7.54
CA LEU A 26 -12.81 3.98 -6.60
C LEU A 26 -11.50 4.72 -6.89
N VAL A 27 -10.88 5.26 -5.85
CA VAL A 27 -9.47 5.65 -5.87
C VAL A 27 -8.64 4.56 -5.20
N VAL A 28 -7.57 4.13 -5.84
CA VAL A 28 -6.59 3.20 -5.27
C VAL A 28 -5.25 3.91 -5.13
N GLY A 29 -4.77 4.02 -3.90
CA GLY A 29 -3.41 4.48 -3.62
C GLY A 29 -2.51 3.27 -3.39
N LEU A 30 -1.55 3.05 -4.28
CA LEU A 30 -0.58 1.96 -4.19
C LEU A 30 0.79 2.51 -3.83
N VAL A 31 1.27 2.25 -2.61
CA VAL A 31 2.61 2.65 -2.18
C VAL A 31 3.50 1.42 -2.15
N ILE A 32 4.59 1.40 -2.91
CA ILE A 32 5.57 0.31 -2.87
C ILE A 32 6.71 0.77 -1.95
N ASP A 33 6.81 0.13 -0.80
CA ASP A 33 7.72 0.50 0.28
C ASP A 33 9.17 0.32 -0.19
N GLN A 34 10.01 1.34 0.01
CA GLN A 34 11.42 1.36 -0.44
C GLN A 34 11.64 1.26 -1.96
N MET A 35 10.62 1.55 -2.80
CA MET A 35 10.80 1.53 -4.24
C MET A 35 11.61 2.72 -4.74
N ARG A 36 12.82 2.44 -5.25
CA ARG A 36 13.58 3.41 -6.02
C ARG A 36 12.95 3.60 -7.39
N TRP A 37 12.97 4.84 -7.86
CA TRP A 37 12.50 5.24 -9.19
C TRP A 37 13.11 4.39 -10.31
N ASP A 38 14.41 4.10 -10.23
CA ASP A 38 15.15 3.40 -11.28
C ASP A 38 14.74 1.92 -11.42
N TYR A 39 14.02 1.32 -10.48
CA TYR A 39 13.48 -0.04 -10.64
C TYR A 39 12.44 -0.16 -11.75
N LEU A 40 11.77 0.95 -12.12
CA LEU A 40 10.88 0.97 -13.28
C LEU A 40 11.63 0.70 -14.60
N TYR A 41 12.89 1.11 -14.67
CA TYR A 41 13.70 1.08 -15.88
C TYR A 41 14.74 -0.02 -15.87
N ARG A 42 15.41 -0.22 -14.73
CA ARG A 42 16.45 -1.22 -14.54
C ARG A 42 15.92 -2.59 -14.96
N PHE A 43 14.78 -3.03 -14.41
CA PHE A 43 14.22 -4.35 -14.69
C PHE A 43 13.20 -4.36 -15.85
N ASN A 44 13.06 -3.26 -16.60
CA ASN A 44 11.98 -3.06 -17.57
C ASN A 44 11.90 -4.19 -18.61
N ASP A 45 13.04 -4.65 -19.13
CA ASP A 45 13.05 -5.64 -20.21
C ASP A 45 12.51 -7.01 -19.79
N LEU A 46 12.50 -7.29 -18.49
CA LEU A 46 11.97 -8.52 -17.89
C LEU A 46 10.52 -8.38 -17.38
N TYR A 47 9.98 -7.16 -17.31
CA TYR A 47 8.58 -6.93 -16.96
C TYR A 47 7.62 -7.32 -18.08
N THR A 48 6.43 -7.75 -17.67
CA THR A 48 5.28 -7.97 -18.54
C THR A 48 4.71 -6.65 -19.06
N ASN A 49 3.88 -6.70 -20.10
CA ASN A 49 3.27 -5.49 -20.65
C ASN A 49 2.13 -4.92 -19.78
N ASP A 50 1.57 -5.74 -18.90
CA ASP A 50 0.33 -5.43 -18.19
C ASP A 50 0.52 -4.94 -16.75
N GLY A 51 1.75 -4.98 -16.23
CA GLY A 51 2.13 -4.49 -14.90
C GLY A 51 2.63 -3.05 -14.92
N PHE A 52 3.89 -2.82 -14.53
CA PHE A 52 4.49 -1.47 -14.50
C PHE A 52 4.47 -0.79 -15.87
N LYS A 53 4.74 -1.54 -16.95
CA LYS A 53 4.70 -1.01 -18.33
C LYS A 53 3.33 -0.45 -18.68
N ARG A 54 2.24 -1.08 -18.26
CA ARG A 54 0.89 -0.57 -18.48
C ARG A 54 0.68 0.78 -17.81
N LEU A 55 1.17 0.95 -16.57
CA LEU A 55 1.06 2.23 -15.86
C LEU A 55 1.87 3.33 -16.55
N LEU A 56 3.09 3.02 -17.03
CA LEU A 56 3.93 3.97 -17.76
C LEU A 56 3.35 4.34 -19.13
N GLN A 57 2.79 3.39 -19.86
CA GLN A 57 2.32 3.58 -21.24
C GLN A 57 0.90 4.16 -21.33
N GLN A 58 0.04 3.85 -20.36
CA GLN A 58 -1.39 4.24 -20.37
C GLN A 58 -1.75 5.25 -19.29
N GLY A 59 -0.81 5.60 -18.40
CA GLY A 59 -0.98 6.58 -17.34
C GLY A 59 -0.19 7.87 -17.59
N PHE A 60 0.16 8.53 -16.49
CA PHE A 60 1.07 9.67 -16.47
C PHE A 60 2.16 9.39 -15.44
N SER A 61 3.42 9.58 -15.82
CA SER A 61 4.56 9.35 -14.93
C SER A 61 5.28 10.66 -14.61
N CYS A 62 5.45 10.94 -13.31
CA CYS A 62 6.19 12.09 -12.82
C CYS A 62 7.59 11.64 -12.38
N GLU A 63 8.51 11.58 -13.33
CA GLU A 63 9.86 11.01 -13.17
C GLU A 63 10.77 11.81 -12.22
N ASN A 64 10.44 13.08 -11.96
CA ASN A 64 11.22 13.97 -11.09
C ASN A 64 10.44 14.34 -9.82
N THR A 65 10.02 13.32 -9.07
CA THR A 65 9.34 13.48 -7.78
C THR A 65 10.31 13.19 -6.65
N LEU A 66 10.55 14.17 -5.77
CA LEU A 66 11.49 14.06 -4.66
C LEU A 66 10.77 14.27 -3.33
N ILE A 67 11.28 13.61 -2.29
CA ILE A 67 10.80 13.77 -0.91
C ILE A 67 11.38 15.08 -0.33
N PRO A 68 10.55 16.09 0.00
CA PRO A 68 11.03 17.41 0.39
C PRO A 68 11.29 17.54 1.90
N TYR A 69 11.57 16.43 2.59
CA TYR A 69 11.80 16.39 4.03
C TYR A 69 12.79 15.28 4.42
N VAL A 70 13.24 15.35 5.67
CA VAL A 70 14.05 14.30 6.32
C VAL A 70 13.50 14.04 7.72
N PRO A 71 13.62 12.80 8.25
CA PRO A 71 14.20 11.62 7.62
C PRO A 71 13.24 10.92 6.63
N THR A 72 13.80 10.25 5.61
CA THR A 72 13.05 9.47 4.60
C THR A 72 12.74 8.06 5.11
N TYR A 73 11.84 7.98 6.10
CA TYR A 73 11.38 6.72 6.69
C TYR A 73 9.92 6.42 6.32
N THR A 74 9.52 5.16 6.50
CA THR A 74 8.18 4.66 6.16
C THR A 74 7.03 5.50 6.71
N ALA A 75 7.00 5.80 8.02
CA ALA A 75 5.86 6.51 8.62
C ALA A 75 5.71 7.96 8.10
N PRO A 76 6.75 8.82 8.13
CA PRO A 76 6.70 10.13 7.47
C PRO A 76 6.32 10.04 5.98
N GLY A 77 6.92 9.07 5.27
CA GLY A 77 6.64 8.71 3.88
C GLY A 77 5.16 8.58 3.57
N HIS A 78 4.54 7.58 4.19
CA HIS A 78 3.12 7.29 4.05
C HIS A 78 2.25 8.47 4.49
N THR A 79 2.58 9.17 5.58
CA THR A 79 1.80 10.33 6.02
C THR A 79 1.84 11.47 5.00
N CYS A 80 3.00 11.81 4.44
CA CYS A 80 3.13 12.93 3.50
C CYS A 80 2.34 12.67 2.20
N ILE A 81 2.39 11.44 1.68
CA ILE A 81 1.66 11.04 0.46
C ILE A 81 0.15 11.33 0.60
N TYR A 82 -0.42 11.06 1.78
CA TYR A 82 -1.87 11.12 1.99
C TYR A 82 -2.34 12.43 2.65
N THR A 83 -1.45 13.24 3.22
CA THR A 83 -1.81 14.53 3.82
C THR A 83 -1.49 15.72 2.91
N GLY A 84 -0.55 15.56 1.96
CA GLY A 84 0.03 16.70 1.23
C GLY A 84 0.78 17.67 2.15
N SER A 85 1.16 17.22 3.35
CA SER A 85 1.81 18.00 4.39
C SER A 85 3.24 17.49 4.64
N VAL A 86 3.90 18.00 5.68
CA VAL A 86 5.28 17.64 6.07
C VAL A 86 5.37 17.26 7.55
N PRO A 87 6.42 16.52 7.99
CA PRO A 87 6.55 16.04 9.36
C PRO A 87 6.45 17.11 10.45
N ALA A 88 6.94 18.32 10.16
CA ALA A 88 6.86 19.46 11.06
C ALA A 88 5.43 19.94 11.34
N ILE A 89 4.44 19.57 10.52
CA ILE A 89 3.04 19.97 10.64
C ILE A 89 2.16 18.79 11.07
N HIS A 90 2.33 17.62 10.45
CA HIS A 90 1.46 16.46 10.71
C HIS A 90 1.89 15.61 11.93
N GLY A 91 3.03 15.91 12.57
CA GLY A 91 3.46 15.31 13.83
C GLY A 91 4.23 13.98 13.70
N ILE A 92 4.02 13.22 12.62
CA ILE A 92 4.74 11.97 12.34
C ILE A 92 6.19 12.24 11.85
N VAL A 93 7.12 12.39 12.79
CA VAL A 93 8.53 12.76 12.50
C VAL A 93 9.48 11.60 12.24
N GLY A 94 9.02 10.36 12.42
CA GLY A 94 9.79 9.15 12.18
C GLY A 94 8.96 7.90 12.44
N ASN A 95 9.54 6.72 12.21
CA ASN A 95 8.92 5.46 12.64
C ASN A 95 8.82 5.39 14.17
N ASN A 96 9.80 5.97 14.87
CA ASN A 96 9.82 6.17 16.31
C ASN A 96 10.38 7.56 16.60
N TRP A 97 10.03 8.13 17.75
CA TRP A 97 10.67 9.33 18.31
C TRP A 97 10.71 9.27 19.83
N PHE A 98 11.52 10.12 20.45
CA PHE A 98 11.53 10.25 21.90
C PHE A 98 10.49 11.29 22.35
N ASP A 99 9.48 10.86 23.10
CA ASP A 99 8.50 11.75 23.71
C ASP A 99 9.02 12.24 25.06
N ARG A 100 9.32 13.54 25.14
CA ARG A 100 9.87 14.19 26.34
C ARG A 100 8.85 14.28 27.48
N THR A 101 7.55 14.33 27.17
CA THR A 101 6.48 14.40 28.18
C THR A 101 6.30 13.07 28.89
N GLN A 102 6.45 11.97 28.15
CA GLN A 102 6.36 10.60 28.67
C GLN A 102 7.71 10.03 29.10
N ASN A 103 8.82 10.71 28.75
CA ASN A 103 10.19 10.25 28.96
C ASN A 103 10.42 8.83 28.41
N ALA A 104 9.90 8.57 27.22
CA ALA A 104 9.90 7.25 26.59
C ALA A 104 10.00 7.35 25.06
N ASN A 105 10.40 6.26 24.41
CA ASN A 105 10.28 6.13 22.96
C ASN A 105 8.81 5.90 22.60
N MET A 106 8.31 6.65 21.63
CA MET A 106 6.98 6.53 21.04
C MET A 106 7.11 5.90 19.66
N TYR A 107 6.37 4.82 19.43
CA TYR A 107 6.20 4.26 18.09
C TYR A 107 5.05 4.98 17.36
N CYS A 108 5.23 5.22 16.06
CA CYS A 108 4.39 6.17 15.31
C CYS A 108 2.88 5.95 15.40
N THR A 109 2.43 4.70 15.44
CA THR A 109 1.01 4.35 15.56
C THR A 109 0.67 3.71 16.89
N GLU A 110 1.59 3.63 17.86
CA GLU A 110 1.30 2.99 19.15
C GLU A 110 0.19 3.72 19.89
N ASP A 111 -0.79 2.95 20.37
CA ASP A 111 -1.89 3.45 21.16
C ASP A 111 -2.34 2.38 22.17
N SER A 112 -2.02 2.62 23.44
CA SER A 112 -2.36 1.71 24.54
C SER A 112 -3.84 1.72 24.92
N THR A 113 -4.61 2.71 24.45
CA THR A 113 -6.04 2.89 24.75
C THR A 113 -6.95 2.01 23.89
N VAL A 114 -6.42 1.46 22.80
CA VAL A 114 -7.13 0.52 21.92
C VAL A 114 -6.64 -0.91 22.12
N THR A 115 -7.46 -1.87 21.70
CA THR A 115 -7.13 -3.30 21.80
C THR A 115 -7.03 -3.93 20.42
N THR A 116 -6.23 -4.98 20.32
CA THR A 116 -6.13 -5.82 19.12
C THR A 116 -7.47 -6.47 18.79
N VAL A 117 -7.82 -6.49 17.51
CA VAL A 117 -9.02 -7.13 16.97
C VAL A 117 -8.60 -8.08 15.86
N GLY A 118 -8.91 -9.37 16.01
CA GLY A 118 -8.48 -10.42 15.08
C GLY A 118 -7.38 -11.36 15.62
N SER A 119 -6.77 -11.02 16.75
CA SER A 119 -5.83 -11.87 17.49
C SER A 119 -5.79 -11.47 18.98
N ASN A 120 -4.98 -12.19 19.78
CA ASN A 120 -4.77 -11.90 21.21
C ASN A 120 -3.40 -11.26 21.50
N THR A 121 -2.71 -10.75 20.48
CA THR A 121 -1.35 -10.21 20.61
C THR A 121 -1.41 -8.71 20.92
N LYS A 122 -0.25 -8.07 21.10
CA LYS A 122 -0.16 -6.60 21.23
C LYS A 122 -0.04 -5.88 19.88
N ALA A 123 0.01 -6.61 18.76
CA ALA A 123 0.22 -6.04 17.43
C ALA A 123 -0.92 -5.11 16.99
N GLY A 124 -2.09 -5.20 17.62
CA GLY A 124 -3.23 -4.34 17.34
C GLY A 124 -3.41 -3.16 18.29
N LYS A 125 -2.48 -2.91 19.21
CA LYS A 125 -2.48 -1.70 20.05
C LYS A 125 -1.98 -0.48 19.28
N MET A 126 -2.67 -0.21 18.16
CA MET A 126 -2.27 0.78 17.18
C MET A 126 -3.46 1.62 16.70
N SER A 127 -3.26 2.93 16.51
CA SER A 127 -4.27 3.87 16.02
C SER A 127 -3.61 5.05 15.27
N PRO A 128 -4.38 5.90 14.56
CA PRO A 128 -3.87 7.12 13.97
C PRO A 128 -3.71 8.27 15.00
N GLY A 129 -3.76 8.01 16.31
CA GLY A 129 -3.82 9.05 17.36
C GLY A 129 -2.66 10.05 17.40
N ASN A 130 -1.51 9.71 16.82
CA ASN A 130 -0.36 10.61 16.71
C ASN A 130 -0.37 11.49 15.44
N LEU A 131 -1.28 11.26 14.51
CA LEU A 131 -1.42 12.07 13.30
C LEU A 131 -2.20 13.35 13.64
N TRP A 132 -1.63 14.53 13.37
CA TRP A 132 -2.28 15.80 13.77
C TRP A 132 -3.18 16.40 12.69
N THR A 133 -2.97 16.03 11.43
CA THR A 133 -3.64 16.63 10.27
C THR A 133 -4.55 15.63 9.58
N THR A 134 -5.62 16.09 8.95
CA THR A 134 -6.44 15.24 8.09
C THR A 134 -5.66 14.72 6.88
N THR A 135 -6.10 13.58 6.39
CA THR A 135 -5.65 12.96 5.14
C THR A 135 -6.64 13.25 4.01
N ILE A 136 -6.25 13.03 2.76
CA ILE A 136 -7.18 13.08 1.61
C ILE A 136 -8.33 12.07 1.75
N THR A 137 -8.10 10.96 2.46
CA THR A 137 -9.13 9.97 2.77
C THR A 137 -10.10 10.47 3.85
N ASP A 138 -9.62 11.20 4.86
CA ASP A 138 -10.48 11.93 5.81
C ASP A 138 -11.32 12.99 5.09
N GLU A 139 -10.68 13.81 4.25
CA GLU A 139 -11.36 14.86 3.49
C GLU A 139 -12.39 14.29 2.51
N LEU A 140 -12.11 13.15 1.88
CA LEU A 140 -13.08 12.45 1.04
C LEU A 140 -14.34 12.11 1.84
N ARG A 141 -14.19 11.53 3.04
CA ARG A 141 -15.32 11.17 3.89
C ARG A 141 -16.06 12.40 4.40
N LEU A 142 -15.34 13.43 4.86
CA LEU A 142 -15.93 14.70 5.29
C LEU A 142 -16.76 15.34 4.17
N SER A 143 -16.26 15.33 2.93
CA SER A 143 -16.90 15.96 1.77
C SER A 143 -18.28 15.39 1.41
N ASN A 144 -18.61 14.17 1.86
CA ASN A 144 -19.85 13.50 1.51
C ASN A 144 -20.62 12.94 2.72
N ASN A 145 -20.35 13.48 3.91
CA ASN A 145 -20.99 13.08 5.15
C ASN A 145 -20.77 11.58 5.45
N PHE A 146 -19.52 11.15 5.33
CA PHE A 146 -19.02 9.81 5.70
C PHE A 146 -19.66 8.65 4.93
N LYS A 147 -20.17 8.92 3.71
CA LYS A 147 -20.78 7.93 2.82
C LYS A 147 -19.76 7.10 2.06
N SER A 148 -18.60 7.68 1.71
CA SER A 148 -17.49 6.92 1.14
C SER A 148 -17.12 5.75 2.02
N ARG A 149 -16.52 4.73 1.44
CA ARG A 149 -15.78 3.70 2.15
C ARG A 149 -14.28 3.94 1.98
N VAL A 150 -13.56 3.89 3.10
CA VAL A 150 -12.09 4.03 3.12
C VAL A 150 -11.51 2.83 3.86
N VAL A 151 -10.59 2.11 3.21
CA VAL A 151 -9.86 1.01 3.82
C VAL A 151 -8.36 1.14 3.55
N GLY A 152 -7.54 0.99 4.58
CA GLY A 152 -6.08 0.87 4.48
C GLY A 152 -5.61 -0.58 4.64
N ILE A 153 -4.62 -1.02 3.86
CA ILE A 153 -4.08 -2.38 3.90
C ILE A 153 -2.56 -2.33 3.73
N ALA A 154 -1.82 -2.98 4.62
CA ALA A 154 -0.38 -3.14 4.52
C ALA A 154 0.12 -4.21 5.48
N LEU A 155 1.25 -4.87 5.23
CA LEU A 155 1.83 -5.76 6.25
C LEU A 155 2.23 -4.98 7.51
N LYS A 156 2.72 -3.75 7.33
CA LYS A 156 3.08 -2.83 8.41
C LYS A 156 1.85 -2.02 8.86
N ASP A 157 1.55 -2.01 10.16
CA ASP A 157 0.49 -1.17 10.76
C ASP A 157 0.50 0.29 10.27
N ARG A 158 1.65 0.97 10.33
CA ARG A 158 1.88 2.36 9.89
C ARG A 158 1.61 2.57 8.40
N GLY A 159 1.82 1.55 7.57
CA GLY A 159 1.53 1.58 6.14
C GLY A 159 0.04 1.43 5.82
N ALA A 160 -0.76 0.89 6.76
CA ALA A 160 -2.21 0.80 6.62
C ALA A 160 -2.92 1.99 7.29
N ILE A 161 -2.51 2.33 8.51
CA ILE A 161 -3.16 3.30 9.40
C ILE A 161 -2.99 4.74 8.91
N LEU A 162 -1.75 5.16 8.62
CA LEU A 162 -1.45 6.55 8.29
C LEU A 162 -2.06 6.98 6.93
N PRO A 163 -2.08 6.12 5.90
CA PRO A 163 -2.84 6.38 4.67
C PRO A 163 -4.36 6.38 4.84
N ALA A 164 -4.89 5.53 5.72
CA ALA A 164 -6.34 5.44 5.94
C ALA A 164 -6.88 6.70 6.64
N GLY A 165 -6.08 7.30 7.53
CA GLY A 165 -6.44 8.49 8.28
C GLY A 165 -7.33 8.18 9.49
N HIS A 166 -7.89 9.22 10.08
CA HIS A 166 -8.61 9.14 11.35
C HIS A 166 -9.95 8.43 11.23
N SER A 167 -10.64 8.64 10.11
CA SER A 167 -12.06 8.37 9.97
C SER A 167 -12.39 7.15 9.12
N ALA A 168 -11.37 6.38 8.70
CA ALA A 168 -11.53 5.21 7.85
C ALA A 168 -12.50 4.17 8.43
N ASN A 169 -13.13 3.38 7.54
CA ASN A 169 -13.98 2.26 7.98
C ASN A 169 -13.15 1.13 8.58
N ALA A 170 -11.94 0.92 8.06
CA ALA A 170 -11.00 -0.07 8.56
C ALA A 170 -9.57 0.26 8.12
N ALA A 171 -8.60 -0.20 8.90
CA ALA A 171 -7.23 -0.44 8.44
C ALA A 171 -6.84 -1.86 8.87
N TYR A 172 -6.25 -2.64 7.96
CA TYR A 172 -5.84 -4.01 8.20
C TYR A 172 -4.34 -4.18 8.05
N TRP A 173 -3.72 -4.84 9.02
CA TRP A 173 -2.28 -5.14 9.00
C TRP A 173 -1.93 -6.52 9.50
N TYR A 174 -0.72 -6.97 9.20
CA TYR A 174 -0.30 -8.34 9.46
C TYR A 174 0.26 -8.48 10.89
N ASP A 175 -0.28 -9.45 11.63
CA ASP A 175 0.24 -9.88 12.92
C ASP A 175 1.17 -11.08 12.72
N ASP A 176 2.47 -10.83 12.76
CA ASP A 176 3.50 -11.86 12.58
C ASP A 176 3.62 -12.85 13.75
N LYS A 177 2.94 -12.62 14.86
CA LYS A 177 2.85 -13.62 15.95
C LYS A 177 1.66 -14.56 15.76
N ALA A 178 0.65 -14.14 14.99
CA ALA A 178 -0.55 -14.93 14.72
C ALA A 178 -0.64 -15.46 13.28
N GLY A 179 0.11 -14.89 12.33
CA GLY A 179 0.02 -15.23 10.92
C GLY A 179 -1.28 -14.75 10.26
N LYS A 180 -1.86 -13.63 10.73
CA LYS A 180 -3.21 -13.18 10.36
C LYS A 180 -3.26 -11.69 10.06
N TRP A 181 -4.23 -11.29 9.24
CA TRP A 181 -4.65 -9.89 9.17
C TRP A 181 -5.46 -9.53 10.41
N ILE A 182 -5.12 -8.40 11.02
CA ILE A 182 -5.76 -7.85 12.21
C ILE A 182 -6.10 -6.38 12.00
N THR A 183 -6.78 -5.80 12.99
CA THR A 183 -7.01 -4.36 13.13
C THR A 183 -7.01 -3.99 14.62
N SER A 184 -7.48 -2.79 14.97
CA SER A 184 -7.67 -2.35 16.35
C SER A 184 -9.09 -1.90 16.62
N SER A 185 -9.42 -1.80 17.91
CA SER A 185 -10.71 -1.30 18.39
C SER A 185 -10.95 0.18 18.06
N HIS A 186 -9.97 0.90 17.50
CA HIS A 186 -10.17 2.22 16.88
C HIS A 186 -11.18 2.14 15.73
N TYR A 187 -11.07 1.10 14.90
CA TYR A 187 -11.84 0.99 13.67
C TYR A 187 -13.12 0.17 13.86
N ILE A 188 -12.99 -1.07 14.36
CA ILE A 188 -14.09 -2.02 14.47
C ILE A 188 -13.96 -2.87 15.73
N LYS A 189 -15.08 -3.32 16.29
CA LYS A 189 -15.09 -4.12 17.54
C LYS A 189 -14.78 -5.60 17.32
N GLN A 190 -15.03 -6.10 16.11
CA GLN A 190 -14.80 -7.47 15.69
C GLN A 190 -14.46 -7.49 14.20
N LEU A 191 -13.66 -8.45 13.75
CA LEU A 191 -13.41 -8.61 12.32
C LEU A 191 -14.72 -8.95 11.59
N PRO A 192 -14.90 -8.47 10.34
CA PRO A 192 -16.01 -8.93 9.54
C PRO A 192 -15.83 -10.41 9.17
N ALA A 193 -16.93 -11.15 9.05
CA ALA A 193 -16.90 -12.59 8.81
C ALA A 193 -16.11 -13.01 7.56
N TRP A 194 -16.07 -12.15 6.51
CA TRP A 194 -15.28 -12.41 5.32
C TRP A 194 -13.77 -12.39 5.60
N LEU A 195 -13.31 -11.56 6.54
CA LEU A 195 -11.90 -11.46 6.92
C LEU A 195 -11.50 -12.60 7.86
N ASP A 196 -12.40 -13.00 8.77
CA ASP A 196 -12.22 -14.24 9.53
C ASP A 196 -12.08 -15.46 8.61
N SER A 197 -12.95 -15.54 7.59
CA SER A 197 -12.90 -16.61 6.58
C SER A 197 -11.63 -16.54 5.72
N PHE A 198 -11.14 -15.33 5.42
CA PHE A 198 -9.88 -15.13 4.70
C PHE A 198 -8.69 -15.60 5.54
N ASN A 199 -8.63 -15.19 6.81
CA ASN A 199 -7.59 -15.61 7.76
C ASN A 199 -7.62 -17.12 8.03
N ALA A 200 -8.80 -17.75 8.04
CA ALA A 200 -8.96 -19.19 8.24
C ALA A 200 -8.32 -20.04 7.11
N LYS A 201 -8.03 -19.45 5.95
CA LYS A 201 -7.27 -20.12 4.88
C LYS A 201 -5.80 -20.33 5.23
N ALA A 202 -5.29 -19.64 6.26
CA ALA A 202 -3.90 -19.71 6.71
C ALA A 202 -2.91 -19.55 5.54
N LEU A 203 -3.16 -18.60 4.63
CA LEU A 203 -2.35 -18.43 3.42
C LEU A 203 -0.84 -18.26 3.71
N PRO A 204 -0.40 -17.56 4.78
CA PRO A 204 1.02 -17.54 5.13
C PRO A 204 1.61 -18.94 5.33
N ASP A 205 0.87 -19.89 5.92
CA ASP A 205 1.33 -21.28 6.03
C ASP A 205 1.48 -21.93 4.66
N VAL A 206 0.51 -21.72 3.77
CA VAL A 206 0.52 -22.28 2.41
C VAL A 206 1.67 -21.72 1.57
N TYR A 207 1.94 -20.42 1.67
CA TYR A 207 3.07 -19.80 0.98
C TYR A 207 4.41 -20.27 1.54
N MET A 208 4.53 -20.40 2.86
CA MET A 208 5.77 -20.84 3.49
C MET A 208 6.09 -22.32 3.23
N GLN A 209 5.17 -23.14 2.70
CA GLN A 209 5.48 -24.48 2.19
C GLN A 209 6.15 -24.48 0.81
N GLN A 210 6.20 -23.32 0.13
CA GLN A 210 6.78 -23.18 -1.19
C GLN A 210 8.16 -22.53 -1.07
N ASP A 211 9.22 -23.28 -1.37
CA ASP A 211 10.56 -22.72 -1.44
C ASP A 211 10.62 -21.58 -2.46
N TRP A 212 11.29 -20.49 -2.09
CA TRP A 212 11.48 -19.37 -2.99
C TRP A 212 12.67 -19.64 -3.90
N ASN A 213 12.32 -19.96 -5.15
CA ASN A 213 13.25 -20.05 -6.29
C ASN A 213 13.08 -18.80 -7.16
N THR A 214 14.11 -18.43 -7.91
CA THR A 214 13.99 -17.34 -8.90
C THR A 214 12.89 -17.66 -9.91
N LEU A 215 12.14 -16.63 -10.29
CA LEU A 215 11.03 -16.67 -11.23
C LEU A 215 11.47 -16.99 -12.66
N LEU A 216 12.65 -16.50 -13.03
CA LEU A 216 13.35 -16.80 -14.27
C LEU A 216 14.59 -17.67 -13.95
N PRO A 217 15.22 -18.30 -14.95
CA PRO A 217 16.55 -18.90 -14.76
C PRO A 217 17.50 -17.86 -14.16
N ILE A 218 18.28 -18.24 -13.14
CA ILE A 218 19.08 -17.30 -12.34
C ILE A 218 20.12 -16.54 -13.20
N GLU A 219 20.51 -17.10 -14.34
CA GLU A 219 21.42 -16.50 -15.32
C GLU A 219 20.80 -15.30 -16.07
N LYS A 220 19.48 -15.07 -15.93
CA LYS A 220 18.78 -13.92 -16.49
C LYS A 220 18.81 -12.68 -15.57
N TYR A 221 19.32 -12.81 -14.35
CA TYR A 221 19.42 -11.73 -13.36
C TYR A 221 20.74 -10.98 -13.51
N ASP A 222 21.06 -10.56 -14.74
CA ASP A 222 22.34 -9.89 -15.10
C ASP A 222 22.40 -8.42 -14.64
N LEU A 223 21.27 -7.90 -14.14
CA LEU A 223 21.14 -6.58 -13.53
C LEU A 223 21.36 -6.62 -12.01
N SER A 224 21.61 -7.79 -11.44
CA SER A 224 21.89 -8.01 -10.01
C SER A 224 23.34 -8.47 -9.79
N SER A 225 23.80 -8.38 -8.55
CA SER A 225 25.09 -8.95 -8.17
C SER A 225 25.03 -10.47 -8.07
N ALA A 226 26.19 -11.12 -7.93
CA ALA A 226 26.26 -12.55 -7.64
C ALA A 226 25.44 -12.90 -6.38
N ASP A 227 24.79 -14.06 -6.40
CA ASP A 227 23.83 -14.58 -5.40
C ASP A 227 24.35 -14.65 -3.95
N ASN A 228 25.67 -14.65 -3.74
CA ASN A 228 26.26 -14.70 -2.41
C ASN A 228 27.19 -13.51 -2.21
N LYS A 229 26.73 -12.52 -1.45
CA LYS A 229 27.55 -11.40 -1.01
C LYS A 229 27.69 -11.36 0.50
N PRO A 230 28.86 -10.96 1.03
CA PRO A 230 29.09 -10.88 2.47
C PRO A 230 28.24 -9.82 3.18
N TYR A 231 27.62 -8.91 2.41
CA TYR A 231 26.76 -7.85 2.93
C TYR A 231 25.27 -8.20 2.87
N GLU A 232 24.89 -9.29 2.21
CA GLU A 232 23.51 -9.78 2.19
C GLU A 232 23.23 -10.53 3.50
N GLY A 233 22.08 -10.22 4.12
CA GLY A 233 21.58 -10.88 5.32
C GLY A 233 20.70 -12.08 5.00
N ASN A 234 20.35 -12.85 6.03
CA ASN A 234 19.49 -14.02 5.86
C ASN A 234 18.03 -13.68 6.14
N ILE A 235 17.11 -14.37 5.44
CA ILE A 235 15.73 -14.48 5.89
C ILE A 235 15.75 -15.11 7.29
N LYS A 236 14.90 -14.61 8.19
CA LYS A 236 14.81 -15.13 9.56
C LYS A 236 14.52 -16.63 9.53
N GLY A 237 15.41 -17.43 10.12
CA GLY A 237 15.32 -18.90 10.12
C GLY A 237 16.21 -19.59 9.08
N GLU A 238 16.85 -18.84 8.18
CA GLU A 238 17.85 -19.34 7.25
C GLU A 238 19.29 -19.02 7.68
N ASN A 239 20.25 -19.75 7.10
CA ASN A 239 21.67 -19.62 7.41
C ASN A 239 22.49 -19.02 6.26
N THR A 240 21.91 -18.88 5.07
CA THR A 240 22.58 -18.37 3.87
C THR A 240 21.67 -17.41 3.11
N PRO A 241 22.23 -16.37 2.47
CA PRO A 241 21.45 -15.39 1.71
C PRO A 241 21.31 -15.78 0.23
N THR A 242 21.27 -17.08 -0.09
CA THR A 242 21.43 -17.58 -1.46
C THR A 242 20.23 -18.39 -1.90
N PHE A 243 19.90 -18.33 -3.20
CA PHE A 243 18.88 -19.18 -3.77
C PHE A 243 19.30 -20.67 -3.84
N PRO A 244 18.34 -21.62 -3.74
CA PRO A 244 16.93 -21.41 -3.39
C PRO A 244 16.72 -21.24 -1.89
N HIS A 245 15.86 -20.29 -1.48
CA HIS A 245 15.46 -20.12 -0.09
C HIS A 245 14.50 -21.23 0.34
N LYS A 246 14.89 -22.00 1.35
CA LYS A 246 14.18 -23.18 1.86
C LYS A 246 13.12 -22.80 2.88
N LEU A 247 12.16 -21.99 2.45
CA LEU A 247 11.07 -21.49 3.29
C LEU A 247 10.29 -22.62 3.98
N SER A 248 10.14 -23.75 3.30
CA SER A 248 9.45 -24.95 3.83
C SER A 248 10.11 -25.54 5.08
N LEU A 249 11.38 -25.23 5.32
CA LEU A 249 12.14 -25.68 6.50
C LEU A 249 12.08 -24.70 7.67
N ILE A 250 11.50 -23.51 7.48
CA ILE A 250 11.37 -22.50 8.54
C ILE A 250 10.19 -22.87 9.43
N GLY A 251 10.49 -23.26 10.66
CA GLY A 251 9.48 -23.64 11.66
C GLY A 251 8.92 -22.43 12.43
N ASN A 252 9.50 -22.14 13.60
CA ASN A 252 8.94 -21.19 14.57
C ASN A 252 8.89 -19.74 14.07
N ASP A 253 9.82 -19.35 13.20
CA ASP A 253 9.95 -17.96 12.72
C ASP A 253 9.18 -17.70 11.42
N LYS A 254 8.38 -18.67 10.93
CA LYS A 254 7.81 -18.63 9.57
C LYS A 254 6.99 -17.38 9.27
N TYR A 255 6.23 -16.85 10.22
CA TYR A 255 5.40 -15.67 10.02
C TYR A 255 6.21 -14.38 10.02
N GLU A 256 7.30 -14.33 10.77
CA GLU A 256 8.24 -13.21 10.70
C GLU A 256 9.01 -13.25 9.37
N ALA A 257 9.50 -14.43 8.99
CA ALA A 257 10.18 -14.70 7.73
C ALA A 257 9.31 -14.39 6.51
N PHE A 258 8.02 -14.71 6.56
CA PHE A 258 7.06 -14.50 5.48
C PHE A 258 7.06 -13.07 4.94
N LYS A 259 7.24 -12.08 5.82
CA LYS A 259 7.29 -10.65 5.44
C LYS A 259 8.44 -10.33 4.47
N THR A 260 9.53 -11.08 4.54
CA THR A 260 10.73 -10.96 3.69
C THR A 260 10.66 -11.93 2.50
N THR A 261 9.46 -12.16 1.95
CA THR A 261 9.25 -12.99 0.76
C THR A 261 8.34 -12.27 -0.23
N PRO A 262 8.47 -12.51 -1.54
CA PRO A 262 7.57 -11.93 -2.53
C PRO A 262 6.12 -12.40 -2.35
N PHE A 263 5.90 -13.56 -1.73
CA PHE A 263 4.56 -14.09 -1.47
C PHE A 263 3.72 -13.21 -0.55
N ALA A 264 4.36 -12.44 0.34
CA ALA A 264 3.65 -11.52 1.20
C ALA A 264 3.14 -10.24 0.47
N ASN A 265 3.73 -9.89 -0.68
CA ASN A 265 3.15 -8.91 -1.60
C ASN A 265 1.87 -9.48 -2.24
N THR A 266 1.92 -10.70 -2.77
CA THR A 266 0.75 -11.38 -3.34
C THR A 266 -0.39 -11.49 -2.33
N TYR A 267 -0.08 -11.86 -1.08
CA TYR A 267 -1.03 -11.91 0.03
C TYR A 267 -1.70 -10.56 0.31
N THR A 268 -0.96 -9.45 0.17
CA THR A 268 -1.49 -8.09 0.31
C THR A 268 -2.46 -7.75 -0.83
N PHE A 269 -2.14 -8.10 -2.07
CA PHE A 269 -3.05 -7.93 -3.21
C PHE A 269 -4.30 -8.83 -3.11
N ASP A 270 -4.17 -10.04 -2.60
CA ASP A 270 -5.30 -10.94 -2.38
C ASP A 270 -6.26 -10.39 -1.34
N LEU A 271 -5.74 -9.77 -0.26
CA LEU A 271 -6.60 -9.06 0.68
C LEU A 271 -7.25 -7.85 0.01
N ALA A 272 -6.51 -7.05 -0.76
CA ALA A 272 -7.06 -5.88 -1.47
C ALA A 272 -8.23 -6.26 -2.39
N LYS A 273 -8.09 -7.34 -3.18
CA LYS A 273 -9.18 -7.88 -4.02
C LYS A 273 -10.36 -8.35 -3.16
N ALA A 274 -10.10 -9.09 -2.07
CA ALA A 274 -11.15 -9.54 -1.16
C ALA A 274 -11.89 -8.37 -0.49
N THR A 275 -11.19 -7.31 -0.10
CA THR A 275 -11.76 -6.09 0.48
C THR A 275 -12.66 -5.38 -0.53
N ILE A 276 -12.20 -5.17 -1.78
CA ILE A 276 -13.03 -4.53 -2.82
C ILE A 276 -14.37 -5.27 -2.97
N GLN A 277 -14.32 -6.60 -3.08
CA GLN A 277 -15.51 -7.42 -3.26
C GLN A 277 -16.45 -7.38 -2.04
N ASN A 278 -15.92 -7.58 -0.83
CA ASN A 278 -16.74 -7.80 0.36
C ASN A 278 -17.20 -6.48 1.02
N GLU A 279 -16.39 -5.43 0.95
CA GLU A 279 -16.76 -4.09 1.40
C GLU A 279 -17.55 -3.32 0.33
N LYS A 280 -17.68 -3.88 -0.88
CA LYS A 280 -18.40 -3.31 -2.03
C LYS A 280 -17.83 -1.94 -2.44
N LEU A 281 -16.50 -1.83 -2.45
CA LEU A 281 -15.83 -0.59 -2.82
C LEU A 281 -16.12 -0.24 -4.30
N GLY A 282 -16.51 0.99 -4.56
CA GLY A 282 -16.88 1.50 -5.88
C GLY A 282 -18.26 1.04 -6.37
N ALA A 283 -19.06 0.38 -5.53
CA ALA A 283 -20.40 -0.08 -5.91
C ALA A 283 -21.49 0.99 -5.68
N THR A 284 -21.25 2.00 -4.85
CA THR A 284 -22.24 3.01 -4.48
C THR A 284 -22.31 4.11 -5.56
N ASN A 285 -23.47 4.24 -6.22
CA ASN A 285 -23.65 5.25 -7.26
C ASN A 285 -23.42 6.68 -6.73
N GLY A 286 -22.55 7.43 -7.42
CA GLY A 286 -22.26 8.83 -7.12
C GLY A 286 -21.39 9.05 -5.87
N ILE A 287 -20.85 7.98 -5.27
CA ILE A 287 -19.92 8.05 -4.14
C ILE A 287 -18.59 7.42 -4.57
N THR A 288 -17.50 8.16 -4.39
CA THR A 288 -16.14 7.65 -4.59
C THR A 288 -15.67 6.97 -3.32
N ASP A 289 -15.19 5.73 -3.41
CA ASP A 289 -14.52 5.04 -2.32
C ASP A 289 -12.99 5.14 -2.46
N PHE A 290 -12.26 4.83 -1.40
CA PHE A 290 -10.79 4.87 -1.38
C PHE A 290 -10.22 3.58 -0.79
N LEU A 291 -9.28 2.97 -1.51
CA LEU A 291 -8.47 1.85 -1.01
C LEU A 291 -6.99 2.28 -0.99
N ALA A 292 -6.39 2.36 0.19
CA ALA A 292 -4.96 2.59 0.35
C ALA A 292 -4.26 1.25 0.59
N VAL A 293 -3.30 0.89 -0.27
CA VAL A 293 -2.55 -0.37 -0.22
C VAL A 293 -1.07 -0.07 -0.19
N SER A 294 -0.36 -0.57 0.81
CA SER A 294 1.10 -0.52 0.88
C SER A 294 1.71 -1.91 0.73
N ILE A 295 2.61 -2.04 -0.24
CA ILE A 295 3.36 -3.25 -0.56
C ILE A 295 4.67 -3.20 0.24
N SER A 296 4.71 -3.92 1.36
CA SER A 296 5.76 -3.76 2.36
C SER A 296 6.96 -4.71 2.19
N SER A 297 6.82 -5.84 1.48
CA SER A 297 7.89 -6.84 1.42
C SER A 297 9.09 -6.39 0.60
N THR A 298 8.92 -5.44 -0.32
CA THR A 298 10.03 -4.81 -1.05
C THR A 298 11.02 -4.14 -0.11
N ASP A 299 10.53 -3.48 0.96
CA ASP A 299 11.39 -2.87 1.98
C ASP A 299 12.05 -3.90 2.90
N TYR A 300 11.30 -4.93 3.33
CA TYR A 300 11.90 -6.02 4.12
C TYR A 300 13.02 -6.73 3.35
N ILE A 301 12.78 -7.05 2.08
CA ILE A 301 13.76 -7.70 1.20
C ILE A 301 14.92 -6.76 0.92
N GLY A 302 14.66 -5.50 0.58
CA GLY A 302 15.71 -4.51 0.36
C GLY A 302 16.57 -4.24 1.59
N HIS A 303 15.99 -4.28 2.81
CA HIS A 303 16.76 -4.20 4.05
C HIS A 303 17.61 -5.44 4.33
N THR A 304 17.13 -6.63 3.96
CA THR A 304 17.87 -7.88 4.16
C THR A 304 19.00 -8.03 3.15
N PHE A 305 18.76 -7.74 1.87
CA PHE A 305 19.69 -8.10 0.79
C PHE A 305 20.30 -6.89 0.05
N GLY A 306 19.67 -5.72 0.13
CA GLY A 306 20.12 -4.52 -0.58
C GLY A 306 19.57 -4.42 -2.01
N PRO A 307 19.71 -3.24 -2.66
CA PRO A 307 19.05 -2.96 -3.93
C PRO A 307 19.63 -3.71 -5.14
N ASN A 308 20.82 -4.31 -5.01
CA ASN A 308 21.49 -5.01 -6.10
C ASN A 308 21.35 -6.52 -6.05
N SER A 309 20.62 -7.07 -5.09
CA SER A 309 20.52 -8.51 -4.91
C SER A 309 19.56 -9.16 -5.90
N ILE A 310 19.73 -10.46 -6.12
CA ILE A 310 18.86 -11.27 -6.97
C ILE A 310 17.44 -11.30 -6.37
N GLU A 311 17.32 -11.31 -5.04
CA GLU A 311 16.06 -11.27 -4.30
C GLU A 311 15.27 -9.99 -4.57
N ALA A 312 15.94 -8.84 -4.60
CA ALA A 312 15.30 -7.58 -4.91
C ALA A 312 14.74 -7.60 -6.35
N GLU A 313 15.56 -7.98 -7.34
CA GLU A 313 15.11 -8.09 -8.73
C GLU A 313 13.96 -9.10 -8.88
N ASP A 314 14.08 -10.30 -8.33
CA ASP A 314 13.03 -11.33 -8.40
C ASP A 314 11.71 -10.85 -7.80
N THR A 315 11.80 -10.13 -6.68
CA THR A 315 10.64 -9.52 -6.02
C THR A 315 9.93 -8.53 -6.94
N TYR A 316 10.67 -7.67 -7.64
CA TYR A 316 10.07 -6.72 -8.58
C TYR A 316 9.48 -7.41 -9.82
N LEU A 317 10.10 -8.48 -10.33
CA LEU A 317 9.54 -9.25 -11.44
C LEU A 317 8.22 -9.96 -11.06
N ARG A 318 8.11 -10.45 -9.82
CA ARG A 318 6.86 -11.02 -9.29
C ARG A 318 5.82 -9.95 -9.00
N LEU A 319 6.24 -8.84 -8.42
CA LEU A 319 5.39 -7.69 -8.13
C LEU A 319 4.75 -7.10 -9.41
N ASP A 320 5.50 -7.03 -10.51
CA ASP A 320 4.96 -6.64 -11.82
C ASP A 320 3.76 -7.50 -12.24
N ARG A 321 3.85 -8.82 -12.03
CA ARG A 321 2.78 -9.77 -12.35
C ARG A 321 1.58 -9.66 -11.40
N ASP A 322 1.85 -9.40 -10.12
CA ASP A 322 0.79 -9.14 -9.13
C ASP A 322 0.04 -7.84 -9.46
N ILE A 323 0.76 -6.78 -9.85
CA ILE A 323 0.18 -5.52 -10.31
C ILE A 323 -0.66 -5.76 -11.58
N ALA A 324 -0.14 -6.51 -12.56
CA ALA A 324 -0.89 -6.85 -13.76
C ALA A 324 -2.22 -7.57 -13.42
N SER A 325 -2.16 -8.57 -12.55
CA SER A 325 -3.34 -9.30 -12.06
C SER A 325 -4.32 -8.37 -11.34
N PHE A 326 -3.83 -7.43 -10.53
CA PHE A 326 -4.67 -6.50 -9.80
C PHE A 326 -5.33 -5.47 -10.71
N LEU A 327 -4.60 -4.92 -11.69
CA LEU A 327 -5.17 -4.01 -12.70
C LEU A 327 -6.25 -4.71 -13.53
N GLN A 328 -6.02 -5.96 -13.95
CA GLN A 328 -7.03 -6.77 -14.63
C GLN A 328 -8.27 -7.01 -13.76
N TYR A 329 -8.08 -7.27 -12.48
CA TYR A 329 -9.19 -7.40 -11.53
C TYR A 329 -10.00 -6.11 -11.40
N LEU A 330 -9.33 -4.95 -11.31
CA LEU A 330 -9.99 -3.64 -11.26
C LEU A 330 -10.77 -3.35 -12.56
N ASP A 331 -10.20 -3.66 -13.72
CA ASP A 331 -10.89 -3.54 -15.01
C ASP A 331 -12.18 -4.36 -15.06
N GLY A 332 -12.12 -5.61 -14.60
CA GLY A 332 -13.28 -6.52 -14.60
C GLY A 332 -14.33 -6.19 -13.52
N THR A 333 -13.90 -5.67 -12.38
CA THR A 333 -14.78 -5.48 -11.20
C THR A 333 -15.34 -4.06 -11.11
N ILE A 334 -14.51 -3.04 -11.31
CA ILE A 334 -14.89 -1.62 -11.21
C ILE A 334 -15.21 -1.05 -12.61
N GLY A 335 -14.51 -1.55 -13.63
CA GLY A 335 -14.59 -1.07 -15.01
C GLY A 335 -13.46 -0.10 -15.34
N LYS A 336 -12.77 -0.33 -16.47
CA LYS A 336 -11.75 0.59 -16.98
C LYS A 336 -12.31 2.01 -17.11
N GLY A 337 -11.57 2.99 -16.59
CA GLY A 337 -12.00 4.41 -16.56
C GLY A 337 -12.93 4.78 -15.40
N ASN A 338 -13.42 3.82 -14.61
CA ASN A 338 -14.21 4.07 -13.41
C ASN A 338 -13.37 4.09 -12.12
N TYR A 339 -12.08 3.76 -12.19
CA TYR A 339 -11.16 3.87 -11.05
C TYR A 339 -9.99 4.78 -11.40
N LEU A 340 -9.46 5.45 -10.39
CA LEU A 340 -8.19 6.19 -10.44
C LEU A 340 -7.18 5.42 -9.60
N LEU A 341 -6.01 5.12 -10.15
CA LEU A 341 -4.91 4.52 -9.40
C LEU A 341 -3.72 5.47 -9.44
N PHE A 342 -3.11 5.72 -8.29
CA PHE A 342 -1.77 6.30 -8.21
C PHE A 342 -0.81 5.28 -7.59
N LEU A 343 0.41 5.24 -8.11
CA LEU A 343 1.50 4.41 -7.59
C LEU A 343 2.67 5.32 -7.22
N THR A 344 3.21 5.15 -6.02
CA THR A 344 4.41 5.88 -5.57
C THR A 344 5.20 5.07 -4.54
N ALA A 345 6.22 5.67 -3.94
CA ALA A 345 7.04 5.09 -2.88
C ALA A 345 7.11 6.04 -1.69
N ASP A 346 7.22 5.50 -0.48
CA ASP A 346 7.41 6.26 0.75
C ASP A 346 8.85 6.74 0.92
N HIS A 347 9.83 6.01 0.35
CA HIS A 347 11.23 6.39 0.18
C HIS A 347 11.95 5.49 -0.84
N GLY A 348 13.19 5.87 -1.20
CA GLY A 348 14.12 5.00 -1.91
C GLY A 348 15.04 4.22 -0.94
N VAL A 349 16.19 3.77 -1.45
CA VAL A 349 17.24 3.13 -0.64
C VAL A 349 18.62 3.38 -1.23
N ALA A 350 19.63 3.45 -0.37
CA ALA A 350 21.03 3.54 -0.79
C ALA A 350 21.57 2.17 -1.22
N HIS A 351 22.67 2.17 -1.97
CA HIS A 351 23.46 0.95 -2.14
C HIS A 351 24.10 0.55 -0.80
N VAL A 352 24.38 -0.75 -0.62
CA VAL A 352 25.10 -1.22 0.56
C VAL A 352 26.55 -0.69 0.47
N PRO A 353 27.08 0.00 1.50
CA PRO A 353 28.38 0.68 1.44
C PRO A 353 29.61 -0.22 1.20
#